data_AF-A0A957WPG7-F1
#
_entry.id   AF-A0A957WPG7-F1
#
_cell.length_a   1.000
_cell.length_b   1.000
_cell.length_c   1.000
_cell.angle_alpha   90.00
_cell.angle_beta   90.00
_cell.angle_gamma   90.00
#
_symmetry.space_group_name_H-M   'P 1'
#
loop_
_entity.id
_entity.type
_entity.pdbx_description
1 polymer ?
#
loop_
_entity_poly.entity_id
_entity_poly.type
_entity_poly.pdbx_seq_one_letter_code
_entity_poly.pdbx_strand_id
1 'polypeptide(L)'
;MSPVLEQLKADYGDDMRIIFRHLPLLNIHANAKITAEAAEAAGAQGKFWEMHDLLFETQDDWKSLSESDIIEVLAGYAEDVGVADIEQFKSELADGTYTPVVMEELEQAVGAQINSTPTFVVNQVLYPAQAFGLSYQGLEAFSKLMALRDTWFEQPEQVIDPEKAYTATIETEKGDIVIELFPDTAPVNVNSFAFLAEQGWYEGVTFHR
;
A
#
# COMPACT_ATOMS: atom_id res chain seq x y z
N MET A 1 7.20 -0.57 13.69
CA MET A 1 6.59 0.00 12.47
C MET A 1 5.11 0.25 12.79
N SER A 2 4.28 0.90 11.97
CA SER A 2 2.84 0.98 12.30
C SER A 2 2.27 -0.45 12.48
N PRO A 3 1.49 -0.74 13.54
CA PRO A 3 0.95 -2.09 13.79
C PRO A 3 0.18 -2.66 12.60
N VAL A 4 -0.44 -1.78 11.81
CA VAL A 4 -1.16 -2.17 10.58
C VAL A 4 -0.22 -2.75 9.52
N LEU A 5 0.95 -2.14 9.34
CA LEU A 5 1.94 -2.60 8.36
C LEU A 5 2.64 -3.88 8.81
N GLU A 6 2.86 -4.04 10.12
CA GLU A 6 3.39 -5.28 10.70
C GLU A 6 2.42 -6.45 10.48
N GLN A 7 1.13 -6.22 10.72
CA GLN A 7 0.10 -7.22 10.47
C GLN A 7 0.05 -7.62 8.99
N LEU A 8 0.03 -6.64 8.06
CA LEU A 8 0.07 -6.95 6.63
C LEU A 8 1.33 -7.75 6.25
N LYS A 9 2.49 -7.38 6.78
CA LYS A 9 3.74 -8.13 6.53
C LYS A 9 3.66 -9.57 7.05
N ALA A 10 3.05 -9.78 8.22
CA ALA A 10 2.89 -11.10 8.81
C ALA A 10 1.94 -11.99 7.99
N ASP A 11 0.84 -11.41 7.49
CA ASP A 11 -0.18 -12.16 6.76
C ASP A 11 0.20 -12.46 5.30
N TYR A 12 1.00 -11.60 4.67
CA TYR A 12 1.37 -11.72 3.25
C TYR A 12 2.81 -12.15 2.98
N GLY A 13 3.71 -12.03 3.95
CA GLY A 13 5.11 -12.45 3.80
C GLY A 13 5.76 -11.90 2.53
N ASP A 14 6.22 -12.81 1.66
CA ASP A 14 6.92 -12.48 0.41
C ASP A 14 5.99 -11.97 -0.71
N ASP A 15 4.68 -12.17 -0.59
CA ASP A 15 3.70 -11.68 -1.59
C ASP A 15 3.51 -10.16 -1.52
N MET A 16 4.04 -9.50 -0.48
CA MET A 16 3.95 -8.06 -0.32
C MET A 16 5.30 -7.44 0.07
N ARG A 17 5.74 -6.47 -0.74
CA ARG A 17 6.91 -5.65 -0.43
C ARG A 17 6.49 -4.30 0.14
N ILE A 18 6.93 -4.01 1.36
CA ILE A 18 6.79 -2.69 1.96
C ILE A 18 8.06 -1.89 1.69
N ILE A 19 7.90 -0.68 1.18
CA ILE A 19 8.99 0.29 0.93
C ILE A 19 8.64 1.56 1.72
N PHE A 20 9.54 1.98 2.59
CA PHE A 20 9.44 3.27 3.25
C PHE A 20 10.01 4.36 2.34
N ARG A 21 9.38 5.54 2.32
CA ARG A 21 9.84 6.73 1.60
C ARG A 21 9.66 7.94 2.51
N HIS A 22 10.71 8.74 2.65
CA HIS A 22 10.73 9.92 3.49
C HIS A 22 9.85 11.02 2.90
N LEU A 23 9.09 11.68 3.77
CA LEU A 23 8.39 12.93 3.47
C LEU A 23 8.58 13.92 4.63
N PRO A 24 9.80 14.43 4.84
CA PRO A 24 10.05 15.35 5.93
C PRO A 24 9.33 16.67 5.65
N LEU A 25 8.30 17.00 6.44
CA LEU A 25 7.50 18.22 6.26
C LEU A 25 8.25 19.44 6.85
N LEU A 26 9.30 19.88 6.14
CA LEU A 26 10.30 20.86 6.60
C LEU A 26 9.73 22.19 7.12
N ASN A 27 8.57 22.60 6.62
CA ASN A 27 7.94 23.86 7.03
C ASN A 27 7.29 23.82 8.42
N ILE A 28 7.04 22.62 8.96
CA ILE A 28 6.33 22.44 10.24
C ILE A 28 7.11 21.57 11.23
N HIS A 29 8.19 20.90 10.78
CA HIS A 29 9.01 20.02 11.60
C HIS A 29 10.49 20.31 11.40
N ALA A 30 11.08 21.09 12.32
CA ALA A 30 12.48 21.50 12.25
C ALA A 30 13.45 20.31 12.16
N ASN A 31 13.15 19.24 12.90
CA ASN A 31 14.03 18.07 13.02
C ASN A 31 13.67 16.93 12.05
N ALA A 32 12.68 17.10 11.16
CA ALA A 32 12.25 16.01 10.27
C ALA A 32 13.33 15.56 9.28
N LYS A 33 14.17 16.47 8.80
CA LYS A 33 15.26 16.12 7.87
C LYS A 33 16.33 15.28 8.57
N ILE A 34 16.83 15.74 9.71
CA ILE A 34 17.94 15.07 10.39
C ILE A 34 17.53 13.71 10.96
N THR A 35 16.28 13.53 11.38
CA THR A 35 15.78 12.21 11.80
C THR A 35 15.58 11.25 10.63
N ALA A 36 15.18 11.74 9.45
CA ALA A 36 15.18 10.96 8.22
C ALA A 36 16.60 10.49 7.85
N GLU A 37 17.59 11.38 7.94
CA GLU A 37 19.00 11.03 7.73
C GLU A 37 19.52 10.02 8.76
N ALA A 38 19.07 10.10 10.01
CA ALA A 38 19.41 9.14 11.05
C ALA A 38 18.88 7.73 10.75
N ALA A 39 17.66 7.63 10.22
CA ALA A 39 17.13 6.33 9.77
C ALA A 39 17.97 5.75 8.62
N GLU A 40 18.39 6.57 7.65
CA GLU A 40 19.26 6.15 6.55
C GLU A 40 20.66 5.74 7.04
N ALA A 41 21.28 6.52 7.93
CA ALA A 41 22.60 6.22 8.49
C ALA A 41 22.59 4.91 9.29
N ALA A 42 21.56 4.69 10.12
CA ALA A 42 21.37 3.41 10.80
C ALA A 42 21.10 2.28 9.78
N GLY A 43 20.35 2.57 8.72
CA GLY A 43 20.06 1.66 7.62
C GLY A 43 21.28 1.19 6.84
N ALA A 44 22.25 2.07 6.60
CA ALA A 44 23.54 1.72 6.01
C ALA A 44 24.33 0.72 6.87
N GLN A 45 24.04 0.65 8.17
CA GLN A 45 24.58 -0.33 9.11
C GLN A 45 23.60 -1.46 9.45
N GLY A 46 22.50 -1.60 8.68
CA GLY A 46 21.53 -2.69 8.79
C GLY A 46 20.45 -2.51 9.87
N LYS A 47 20.30 -1.30 10.41
CA LYS A 47 19.40 -0.96 11.54
C LYS A 47 18.30 0.04 11.18
N PHE A 48 17.89 0.07 9.91
CA PHE A 48 16.90 1.03 9.41
C PHE A 48 15.57 0.95 10.20
N TRP A 49 14.99 -0.24 10.29
CA TRP A 49 13.66 -0.42 10.86
C TRP A 49 13.66 -0.21 12.38
N GLU A 50 14.67 -0.70 13.07
CA GLU A 50 14.82 -0.49 14.51
C GLU A 50 14.97 1.02 14.83
N MET A 51 15.80 1.74 14.07
CA MET A 51 15.96 3.18 14.24
C MET A 51 14.67 3.94 13.88
N HIS A 52 14.06 3.61 12.74
CA HIS A 52 12.78 4.19 12.31
C HIS A 52 11.72 4.06 13.42
N ASP A 53 11.57 2.86 13.98
CA ASP A 53 10.54 2.57 14.98
C ASP A 53 10.79 3.35 16.26
N LEU A 54 12.03 3.37 16.75
CA LEU A 54 12.41 4.13 17.93
C LEU A 54 12.17 5.64 17.73
N LEU A 55 12.54 6.20 16.57
CA LEU A 55 12.29 7.60 16.26
C LEU A 55 10.80 7.97 16.28
N PHE A 56 9.93 7.07 15.78
CA PHE A 56 8.48 7.28 15.80
C PHE A 56 7.91 7.23 17.22
N GLU A 57 8.40 6.32 18.05
CA GLU A 57 7.94 6.15 19.44
C GLU A 57 8.38 7.29 20.36
N THR A 58 9.53 7.91 20.09
CA THR A 58 10.16 8.92 20.97
C THR A 58 10.03 10.36 20.45
N GLN A 59 9.12 10.64 19.51
CA GLN A 59 8.97 11.97 18.89
C GLN A 59 8.96 13.14 19.87
N ASP A 60 8.33 12.97 21.04
CA ASP A 60 8.24 14.02 22.05
C ASP A 60 9.60 14.41 22.66
N ASP A 61 10.57 13.51 22.64
CA ASP A 61 11.91 13.71 23.23
C ASP A 61 12.80 14.57 22.32
N TRP A 62 12.65 14.44 21.00
CA TRP A 62 13.58 15.03 20.04
C TRP A 62 12.99 16.11 19.13
N LYS A 63 11.66 16.22 18.97
CA LYS A 63 11.03 17.13 17.98
C LYS A 63 11.36 18.62 18.17
N SER A 64 11.73 19.02 19.39
CA SER A 64 11.99 20.41 19.77
C SER A 64 13.45 20.69 20.12
N LEU A 65 14.34 19.72 19.94
CA LEU A 65 15.77 19.87 20.25
C LEU A 65 16.46 20.81 19.27
N SER A 66 17.54 21.42 19.76
CA SER A 66 18.46 22.17 18.91
C SER A 66 19.30 21.21 18.04
N GLU A 67 19.93 21.75 16.99
CA GLU A 67 20.77 20.98 16.07
C GLU A 67 21.96 20.31 16.76
N SER A 68 22.55 20.94 17.79
CA SER A 68 23.65 20.34 18.54
C SER A 68 23.17 19.24 19.49
N ASP A 69 21.99 19.41 20.11
CA ASP A 69 21.49 18.45 21.09
C ASP A 69 20.92 17.20 20.40
N ILE A 70 20.30 17.37 19.24
CA ILE A 70 19.66 16.25 18.54
C ILE A 70 20.66 15.20 18.06
N ILE A 71 21.86 15.58 17.61
CA ILE A 71 22.85 14.60 17.12
C ILE A 71 23.25 13.63 18.24
N GLU A 72 23.47 14.13 19.46
CA GLU A 72 23.82 13.27 20.60
C GLU A 72 22.65 12.37 21.02
N VAL A 73 21.42 12.88 20.97
CA VAL A 73 20.23 12.06 21.24
C VAL A 73 20.07 10.96 20.18
N LEU A 74 20.25 11.28 18.90
CA LEU A 74 20.19 10.32 17.81
C LEU A 74 21.32 9.28 17.88
N ALA A 75 22.51 9.66 18.33
CA ALA A 75 23.61 8.73 18.57
C ALA A 75 23.28 7.74 19.69
N GLY A 76 22.66 8.21 20.78
CA GLY A 76 22.15 7.33 21.84
C GLY A 76 21.10 6.33 21.34
N TYR A 77 20.17 6.79 20.50
CA TYR A 77 19.21 5.88 19.85
C TYR A 77 19.88 4.87 18.92
N ALA A 78 20.89 5.29 18.16
CA ALA A 78 21.68 4.40 17.32
C ALA A 78 22.40 3.32 18.16
N GLU A 79 22.92 3.66 19.33
CA GLU A 79 23.46 2.68 20.29
C GLU A 79 22.39 1.70 20.76
N ASP A 80 21.22 2.20 21.18
CA ASP A 80 20.11 1.39 21.69
C ASP A 80 19.61 0.37 20.66
N VAL A 81 19.60 0.74 19.37
CA VAL A 81 19.18 -0.16 18.27
C VAL A 81 20.32 -1.03 17.72
N GLY A 82 21.53 -0.87 18.26
CA GLY A 82 22.69 -1.72 17.95
C GLY A 82 23.40 -1.37 16.63
N VAL A 83 23.45 -0.08 16.27
CA VAL A 83 24.36 0.43 15.23
C VAL A 83 25.81 0.20 15.69
N ALA A 84 26.66 -0.31 14.79
CA ALA A 84 27.98 -0.80 15.15
C ALA A 84 29.04 0.32 15.25
N ASP A 85 28.99 1.29 14.35
CA ASP A 85 29.91 2.41 14.26
C ASP A 85 29.17 3.73 14.52
N ILE A 86 29.14 4.14 15.78
CA ILE A 86 28.46 5.35 16.24
C ILE A 86 29.22 6.62 15.82
N GLU A 87 30.55 6.56 15.74
CA GLU A 87 31.34 7.71 15.30
C GLU A 87 31.12 7.98 13.80
N GLN A 88 31.07 6.93 12.98
CA GLN A 88 30.65 7.06 11.59
C GLN A 88 29.23 7.64 11.49
N PHE A 89 28.27 7.09 12.25
CA PHE A 89 26.89 7.58 12.27
C PHE A 89 26.81 9.09 12.59
N LYS A 90 27.52 9.54 13.63
CA LYS A 90 27.58 10.95 14.01
C LYS A 90 28.21 11.83 12.92
N SER A 91 29.30 11.37 12.31
CA SER A 91 29.94 12.08 11.20
C SER A 91 28.99 12.20 10.00
N GLU A 92 28.31 11.12 9.62
CA GLU A 92 27.37 11.11 8.49
C GLU A 92 26.19 12.07 8.70
N LEU A 93 25.69 12.19 9.94
CA LEU A 93 24.68 13.18 10.30
C LEU A 93 25.22 14.62 10.23
N ALA A 94 26.40 14.87 10.78
CA ALA A 94 27.02 16.20 10.77
C ALA A 94 27.35 16.68 9.34
N ASP A 95 27.78 15.75 8.48
CA ASP A 95 28.13 16.02 7.08
C ASP A 95 26.90 16.06 6.16
N GLY A 96 25.73 15.64 6.65
CA GLY A 96 24.50 15.54 5.85
C GLY A 96 24.60 14.51 4.72
N THR A 97 25.26 13.38 4.98
CA THR A 97 25.60 12.36 3.97
C THR A 97 24.36 11.81 3.25
N TYR A 98 23.23 11.69 3.95
CA TYR A 98 21.97 11.18 3.39
C TYR A 98 20.99 12.29 2.97
N THR A 99 21.39 13.56 3.05
CA THR A 99 20.57 14.67 2.55
C THR A 99 20.13 14.46 1.09
N PRO A 100 21.00 14.02 0.15
CA PRO A 100 20.59 13.85 -1.25
C PRO A 100 19.42 12.86 -1.40
N VAL A 101 19.46 11.70 -0.73
CA VAL A 101 18.41 10.69 -0.86
C VAL A 101 17.10 11.16 -0.21
N VAL A 102 17.17 11.75 0.99
CA VAL A 102 15.99 12.27 1.70
C VAL A 102 15.30 13.37 0.88
N MET A 103 16.08 14.26 0.27
CA MET A 103 15.54 15.36 -0.52
C MET A 103 15.01 14.91 -1.89
N GLU A 104 15.63 13.90 -2.51
CA GLU A 104 15.11 13.29 -3.74
C GLU A 104 13.74 12.65 -3.49
N GLU A 105 13.56 11.91 -2.39
CA GLU A 105 12.27 11.29 -2.06
C GLU A 105 11.19 12.34 -1.75
N LEU A 106 11.56 13.42 -1.05
CA LEU A 106 10.68 14.57 -0.85
C LEU A 106 10.24 15.17 -2.20
N GLU A 107 11.17 15.39 -3.13
CA GLU A 107 10.88 15.94 -4.46
C GLU A 107 9.95 15.01 -5.25
N GLN A 108 10.20 13.70 -5.22
CA GLN A 108 9.34 12.70 -5.87
C GLN A 108 7.92 12.72 -5.31
N ALA A 109 7.77 12.78 -3.99
CA ALA A 109 6.47 12.85 -3.35
C ALA A 109 5.72 14.13 -3.69
N VAL A 110 6.39 15.29 -3.65
CA VAL A 110 5.80 16.58 -4.06
C VAL A 110 5.41 16.56 -5.54
N GLY A 111 6.25 16.01 -6.41
CA GLY A 111 5.96 15.82 -7.84
C GLY A 111 4.75 14.92 -8.09
N ALA A 112 4.53 13.93 -7.23
CA ALA A 112 3.35 13.08 -7.20
C ALA A 112 2.14 13.70 -6.48
N GLN A 113 2.21 14.98 -6.09
CA GLN A 113 1.18 15.72 -5.34
C GLN A 113 0.89 15.13 -3.95
N ILE A 114 1.83 14.37 -3.39
CA ILE A 114 1.76 13.84 -2.03
C ILE A 114 2.35 14.88 -1.09
N ASN A 115 1.51 15.45 -0.22
CA ASN A 115 1.86 16.56 0.66
C ASN A 115 1.51 16.32 2.14
N SER A 116 1.15 15.10 2.51
CA SER A 116 0.79 14.76 3.89
C SER A 116 1.20 13.33 4.25
N THR A 117 1.42 13.14 5.55
CA THR A 117 1.77 11.85 6.15
C THR A 117 0.65 11.37 7.08
N PRO A 118 0.37 10.05 7.17
CA PRO A 118 0.87 9.02 6.26
C PRO A 118 0.11 9.04 4.92
N THR A 119 0.80 8.65 3.84
CA THR A 119 0.22 8.39 2.52
C THR A 119 0.72 7.03 2.04
N PHE A 120 -0.16 6.23 1.43
CA PHE A 120 0.19 4.92 0.87
C PHE A 120 0.04 4.92 -0.65
N VAL A 121 0.92 4.20 -1.32
CA VAL A 121 0.84 3.91 -2.76
C VAL A 121 0.92 2.41 -2.92
N VAL A 122 -0.08 1.80 -3.56
CA VAL A 122 -0.15 0.35 -3.78
C VAL A 122 -0.11 0.11 -5.28
N ASN A 123 0.92 -0.60 -5.76
CA ASN A 123 1.14 -0.88 -7.18
C ASN A 123 1.01 0.38 -8.07
N GLN A 124 1.70 1.45 -7.68
CA GLN A 124 1.71 2.77 -8.35
C GLN A 124 0.38 3.54 -8.30
N VAL A 125 -0.62 3.06 -7.55
CA VAL A 125 -1.89 3.76 -7.36
C VAL A 125 -1.95 4.36 -5.96
N LEU A 126 -2.28 5.64 -5.88
CA LEU A 126 -2.46 6.34 -4.62
C LEU A 126 -3.61 5.70 -3.83
N TYR A 127 -3.37 5.37 -2.57
CA TYR A 127 -4.36 4.77 -1.69
C TYR A 127 -5.43 5.80 -1.27
N PRO A 128 -6.71 5.58 -1.58
CA PRO A 128 -7.78 6.52 -1.26
C PRO A 128 -8.23 6.38 0.20
N ALA A 129 -7.43 6.93 1.13
CA ALA A 129 -7.65 6.82 2.57
C ALA A 129 -9.02 7.33 3.05
N GLN A 130 -9.63 8.33 2.39
CA GLN A 130 -10.98 8.78 2.76
C GLN A 130 -12.06 7.72 2.48
N ALA A 131 -11.86 6.86 1.48
CA ALA A 131 -12.81 5.82 1.11
C ALA A 131 -12.59 4.52 1.89
N PHE A 132 -11.33 4.13 2.14
CA PHE A 132 -10.98 2.85 2.76
C PHE A 132 -10.55 2.97 4.24
N GLY A 133 -10.28 4.19 4.73
CA GLY A 133 -9.74 4.43 6.07
C GLY A 133 -8.25 4.06 6.19
N LEU A 134 -7.61 4.42 7.31
CA LEU A 134 -6.24 3.99 7.62
C LEU A 134 -6.27 2.80 8.58
N SER A 135 -6.71 1.65 8.08
CA SER A 135 -6.83 0.41 8.85
C SER A 135 -6.26 -0.77 8.09
N TYR A 136 -6.01 -1.87 8.81
CA TYR A 136 -5.64 -3.15 8.20
C TYR A 136 -6.65 -3.55 7.13
N GLN A 137 -7.94 -3.53 7.45
CA GLN A 137 -9.00 -3.94 6.52
C GLN A 137 -9.04 -3.06 5.27
N GLY A 138 -8.81 -1.75 5.39
CA GLY A 138 -8.79 -0.83 4.26
C GLY A 138 -7.63 -1.09 3.32
N LEU A 139 -6.41 -1.17 3.87
CA LEU A 139 -5.20 -1.41 3.09
C LEU A 139 -5.20 -2.81 2.47
N GLU A 140 -5.65 -3.83 3.21
CA GLU A 140 -5.79 -5.20 2.71
C GLU A 140 -6.80 -5.25 1.56
N ALA A 141 -8.00 -4.67 1.72
CA ALA A 141 -9.03 -4.68 0.69
C ALA A 141 -8.57 -3.97 -0.59
N PHE A 142 -7.93 -2.81 -0.45
CA PHE A 142 -7.40 -2.09 -1.61
C PHE A 142 -6.24 -2.86 -2.27
N SER A 143 -5.37 -3.49 -1.49
CA SER A 143 -4.27 -4.31 -2.04
C SER A 143 -4.79 -5.51 -2.82
N LYS A 144 -5.81 -6.20 -2.32
CA LYS A 144 -6.50 -7.27 -3.07
C LYS A 144 -7.13 -6.74 -4.36
N LEU A 145 -7.77 -5.58 -4.31
CA LEU A 145 -8.33 -4.95 -5.51
C LEU A 145 -7.25 -4.62 -6.55
N MET A 146 -6.10 -4.09 -6.11
CA MET A 146 -4.98 -3.78 -7.01
C MET A 146 -4.34 -5.04 -7.59
N ALA A 147 -4.29 -6.14 -6.84
CA ALA A 147 -3.84 -7.43 -7.36
C ALA A 147 -4.78 -7.99 -8.44
N LEU A 148 -6.08 -7.67 -8.38
CA LEU A 148 -7.07 -8.04 -9.38
C LEU A 148 -7.12 -7.09 -10.58
N ARG A 149 -6.41 -5.97 -10.56
CA ARG A 149 -6.48 -4.94 -11.61
C ARG A 149 -6.12 -5.50 -12.99
N ASP A 150 -5.13 -6.37 -13.06
CA ASP A 150 -4.69 -7.00 -14.32
C ASP A 150 -5.58 -8.18 -14.73
N THR A 151 -6.47 -8.63 -13.84
CA THR A 151 -7.54 -9.61 -14.12
C THR A 151 -8.88 -8.96 -14.43
N TRP A 152 -8.90 -7.64 -14.62
CA TRP A 152 -10.09 -6.93 -15.06
C TRP A 152 -10.50 -7.44 -16.45
N PHE A 153 -11.73 -7.94 -16.57
CA PHE A 153 -12.25 -8.31 -17.87
C PHE A 153 -12.52 -7.04 -18.67
N GLU A 154 -11.89 -6.93 -19.84
CA GLU A 154 -12.43 -6.06 -20.89
C GLU A 154 -13.89 -6.43 -21.15
N GLN A 155 -14.67 -5.50 -21.71
CA GLN A 155 -16.06 -5.81 -22.08
C GLN A 155 -16.07 -7.12 -22.88
N PRO A 156 -16.83 -8.13 -22.44
CA PRO A 156 -16.80 -9.43 -23.09
C PRO A 156 -17.24 -9.30 -24.54
N GLU A 157 -16.72 -10.17 -25.40
CA GLU A 157 -17.13 -10.20 -26.81
C GLU A 157 -18.65 -10.31 -26.91
N GLN A 158 -19.22 -9.64 -27.91
CA GLN A 158 -20.66 -9.66 -28.10
C GLN A 158 -21.08 -11.04 -28.65
N VAL A 159 -21.60 -11.89 -27.78
CA VAL A 159 -22.07 -13.26 -28.10
C VAL A 159 -23.58 -13.35 -28.26
N ILE A 160 -24.31 -12.29 -27.87
CA ILE A 160 -25.77 -12.21 -28.05
C ILE A 160 -26.17 -11.17 -29.10
N ASP A 161 -27.29 -11.46 -29.76
CA ASP A 161 -28.10 -10.54 -30.54
C ASP A 161 -29.24 -9.96 -29.68
N PRO A 162 -29.28 -8.64 -29.38
CA PRO A 162 -30.29 -8.04 -28.52
C PRO A 162 -31.74 -8.17 -29.01
N GLU A 163 -31.96 -8.49 -30.29
CA GLU A 163 -33.31 -8.66 -30.85
C GLU A 163 -33.87 -10.08 -30.66
N LYS A 164 -33.10 -11.00 -30.06
CA LYS A 164 -33.52 -12.40 -29.83
C LYS A 164 -33.85 -12.67 -28.37
N ALA A 165 -34.67 -13.70 -28.15
CA ALA A 165 -34.93 -14.23 -26.82
C ALA A 165 -33.91 -15.30 -26.45
N TYR A 166 -33.44 -15.28 -25.19
CA TYR A 166 -32.51 -16.27 -24.66
C TYR A 166 -33.03 -16.82 -23.34
N THR A 167 -32.64 -18.06 -23.06
CA THR A 167 -32.81 -18.68 -21.75
C THR A 167 -31.48 -19.25 -21.31
N ALA A 168 -31.21 -19.23 -20.02
CA ALA A 168 -30.10 -19.94 -19.41
C ALA A 168 -30.64 -21.06 -18.53
N THR A 169 -30.06 -22.25 -18.65
CA THR A 169 -30.42 -23.39 -17.82
C THR A 169 -29.30 -23.62 -16.82
N ILE A 170 -29.64 -23.56 -15.53
CA ILE A 170 -28.74 -23.94 -14.45
C ILE A 170 -29.10 -25.37 -14.08
N GLU A 171 -28.20 -26.30 -14.40
CA GLU A 171 -28.32 -27.70 -13.98
C GLU A 171 -27.93 -27.82 -12.50
N THR A 172 -28.77 -28.49 -11.72
CA THR A 172 -28.48 -28.75 -10.30
C THR A 172 -28.79 -30.19 -9.95
N GLU A 173 -28.25 -30.67 -8.83
CA GLU A 173 -28.59 -32.01 -8.30
C GLU A 173 -30.08 -32.19 -7.95
N LYS A 174 -30.84 -31.08 -7.87
CA LYS A 174 -32.28 -31.08 -7.54
C LYS A 174 -33.17 -30.78 -8.75
N GLY A 175 -32.59 -30.73 -9.95
CA GLY A 175 -33.28 -30.43 -11.19
C GLY A 175 -32.92 -29.05 -11.74
N ASP A 176 -33.42 -28.78 -12.94
CA ASP A 176 -32.99 -27.64 -13.72
C ASP A 176 -33.77 -26.38 -13.36
N ILE A 177 -33.07 -25.25 -13.32
CA ILE A 177 -33.66 -23.92 -13.21
C ILE A 177 -33.49 -23.23 -14.56
N VAL A 178 -34.60 -22.89 -15.21
CA VAL A 178 -34.59 -22.13 -16.46
C VAL A 178 -34.86 -20.68 -16.17
N ILE A 179 -33.92 -19.82 -16.57
CA ILE A 179 -33.99 -18.36 -16.39
C ILE A 179 -34.18 -17.73 -17.76
N GLU A 180 -35.22 -16.90 -17.89
CA GLU A 180 -35.40 -16.05 -19.06
C GLU A 180 -34.47 -14.83 -18.98
N LEU A 181 -33.81 -14.51 -20.09
CA LEU A 181 -32.91 -13.37 -20.20
C LEU A 181 -33.55 -12.29 -21.09
N PHE A 182 -33.38 -11.03 -20.69
CA PHE A 182 -34.00 -9.86 -21.33
C PHE A 182 -32.95 -8.95 -21.99
N PRO A 183 -32.39 -9.33 -23.15
CA PRO A 183 -31.31 -8.57 -23.78
C PRO A 183 -31.78 -7.26 -24.41
N ASP A 184 -33.08 -7.10 -24.68
CA ASP A 184 -33.69 -5.84 -25.09
C ASP A 184 -33.66 -4.78 -23.98
N THR A 185 -33.76 -5.23 -22.73
CA THR A 185 -33.82 -4.39 -21.52
C THR A 185 -32.44 -4.15 -20.93
N ALA A 186 -31.57 -5.17 -20.92
CA ALA A 186 -30.25 -5.11 -20.29
C ALA A 186 -29.15 -5.74 -21.17
N PRO A 187 -28.91 -5.20 -22.39
CA PRO A 187 -28.08 -5.85 -23.41
C PRO A 187 -26.65 -6.13 -22.93
N VAL A 188 -26.05 -5.17 -22.22
CA VAL A 188 -24.67 -5.32 -21.72
C VAL A 188 -24.59 -6.40 -20.64
N ASN A 189 -25.53 -6.43 -19.70
CA ASN A 189 -25.51 -7.40 -18.60
C ASN A 189 -25.82 -8.81 -19.10
N VAL A 190 -26.78 -8.96 -20.02
CA VAL A 190 -27.11 -10.26 -20.61
C VAL A 190 -25.95 -10.77 -21.46
N ASN A 191 -25.27 -9.90 -22.22
CA ASN A 191 -24.07 -10.31 -22.96
C ASN A 191 -22.96 -10.79 -22.01
N SER A 192 -22.69 -10.04 -20.94
CA SER A 192 -21.66 -10.44 -19.97
C SER A 192 -21.96 -11.78 -19.31
N PHE A 193 -23.21 -12.00 -18.90
CA PHE A 193 -23.63 -13.27 -18.32
C PHE A 193 -23.51 -14.43 -19.32
N ALA A 194 -23.99 -14.25 -20.55
CA ALA A 194 -23.95 -15.27 -21.59
C ALA A 194 -22.50 -15.65 -21.94
N PHE A 195 -21.64 -14.64 -22.14
CA PHE A 195 -20.21 -14.86 -22.39
C PHE A 195 -19.55 -15.66 -21.26
N LEU A 196 -19.72 -15.25 -20.00
CA LEU A 196 -19.12 -15.93 -18.86
C LEU A 196 -19.65 -17.37 -18.69
N ALA A 197 -20.94 -17.60 -18.99
CA ALA A 197 -21.52 -18.93 -18.99
C ALA A 197 -20.88 -19.83 -20.07
N GLU A 198 -20.68 -19.33 -21.29
CA GLU A 198 -20.00 -20.07 -22.37
C GLU A 198 -18.52 -20.36 -22.05
N GLN A 199 -17.87 -19.52 -21.24
CA GLN A 199 -16.51 -19.75 -20.73
C GLN A 199 -16.46 -20.71 -19.53
N GLY A 200 -17.60 -21.25 -19.07
CA GLY A 200 -17.68 -22.19 -17.95
C GLY A 200 -17.44 -21.55 -16.57
N TRP A 201 -17.58 -20.22 -16.45
CA TRP A 201 -17.27 -19.49 -15.20
C TRP A 201 -18.17 -19.88 -14.02
N TYR A 202 -19.38 -20.39 -14.31
CA TYR A 202 -20.36 -20.78 -13.31
C TYR A 202 -20.37 -22.30 -13.01
N GLU A 203 -19.48 -23.07 -13.64
CA GLU A 203 -19.39 -24.51 -13.44
C GLU A 203 -18.89 -24.86 -12.03
N GLY A 204 -19.52 -25.85 -11.40
CA GLY A 204 -19.13 -26.33 -10.06
C GLY A 204 -19.40 -25.35 -8.91
N VAL A 205 -20.13 -24.25 -9.15
CA VAL A 205 -20.49 -23.28 -8.12
C VAL A 205 -21.56 -23.87 -7.18
N THR A 206 -21.30 -23.81 -5.88
CA THR A 206 -22.27 -24.22 -4.86
C THR A 206 -23.29 -23.12 -4.60
N PHE A 207 -24.58 -23.39 -4.84
CA PHE A 207 -25.66 -22.48 -4.45
C PHE A 207 -25.90 -22.52 -2.94
N HIS A 208 -25.54 -21.44 -2.25
CA HIS A 208 -25.87 -21.24 -0.84
C HIS A 208 -27.22 -20.51 -0.71
N ARG A 209 -28.06 -20.98 0.21
CA ARG A 209 -29.35 -20.35 0.58
C ARG A 209 -29.18 -19.46 1.80
#